data_AF-A0A841PQU0-F1
#
_entry.id   AF-A0A841PQU0-F1
#
_cell.length_a   1.000
_cell.length_b   1.000
_cell.length_c   1.000
_cell.angle_alpha   90.00
_cell.angle_beta   90.00
_cell.angle_gamma   90.00
#
_symmetry.space_group_name_H-M   'P 1'
#
loop_
_entity.id
_entity.type
_entity.pdbx_description
1 polymer ?
#
loop_
_entity_poly.entity_id
_entity_poly.type
_entity_poly.pdbx_seq_one_letter_code
_entity_poly.pdbx_strand_id
1 'polypeptide(L)'
;MRYVRQDKYLDAKLTTIRPRAQMLAMLGGGSAQAAGVHVGGMSGCLCRSVAAARSKVASLSKRAKVSGGRLEFIPPQIPTRVERPPEGEGWVHEVKLDGYRTQIIIDKGGVRLYSKNGRDWTTKYWPIALAVELPCRSAIIDGEVIVPGEQGAPDCPALEAAIWNEPSRLVFVAFDILHLDGRNLTSLPLLRRKQALWQLVEHGLGKIQYSEHFEGNALAIFRAIDKVEIIISKRTDSRYRSGPSNTWLKAKYFEEAGS
;
A
#
# COMPACT_ATOMS: atom_id res chain seq x y z
N MET A 1 0.50 -34.65 21.17
CA MET A 1 1.59 -34.63 20.16
C MET A 1 0.97 -34.59 18.76
N ARG A 2 1.53 -33.77 17.85
CA ARG A 2 1.18 -33.53 16.43
C ARG A 2 0.50 -32.17 16.14
N TYR A 3 1.34 -31.15 16.01
CA TYR A 3 1.09 -29.96 15.18
C TYR A 3 2.39 -29.66 14.40
N VAL A 4 2.75 -30.56 13.48
CA VAL A 4 3.95 -30.42 12.64
C VAL A 4 3.60 -30.93 11.24
N ARG A 5 2.88 -30.15 10.44
CA ARG A 5 2.73 -30.44 9.00
C ARG A 5 2.38 -29.26 8.08
N GLN A 6 2.22 -28.04 8.59
CA GLN A 6 1.87 -26.87 7.76
C GLN A 6 3.02 -25.86 7.53
N ASP A 7 4.14 -25.94 8.24
CA ASP A 7 5.24 -24.97 8.08
C ASP A 7 5.96 -25.08 6.72
N LYS A 8 6.14 -26.31 6.20
CA LYS A 8 6.92 -26.55 4.98
C LYS A 8 6.40 -25.83 3.73
N TYR A 9 5.11 -25.52 3.63
CA TYR A 9 4.52 -24.95 2.40
C TYR A 9 4.70 -23.43 2.27
N LEU A 10 4.69 -22.69 3.40
CA LEU A 10 4.95 -21.25 3.39
C LEU A 10 6.45 -20.98 3.43
N ASP A 11 7.21 -21.80 4.16
CA ASP A 11 8.67 -21.77 4.11
C ASP A 11 9.17 -22.07 2.70
N ALA A 12 8.58 -23.03 1.97
CA ALA A 12 8.94 -23.30 0.57
C ALA A 12 8.67 -22.12 -0.38
N LYS A 13 7.67 -21.27 -0.09
CA LYS A 13 7.44 -20.02 -0.86
C LYS A 13 8.35 -18.88 -0.40
N LEU A 14 8.69 -18.79 0.89
CA LEU A 14 9.53 -17.75 1.49
C LEU A 14 11.05 -18.07 1.47
N THR A 15 11.47 -19.26 1.02
CA THR A 15 12.88 -19.71 1.09
C THR A 15 13.77 -19.20 -0.04
N THR A 16 13.22 -18.57 -1.07
CA THR A 16 14.07 -17.95 -2.11
C THR A 16 14.13 -16.45 -1.91
N ILE A 17 15.16 -15.99 -1.19
CA ILE A 17 15.62 -14.59 -1.27
C ILE A 17 16.37 -14.49 -2.60
N ARG A 18 15.73 -13.97 -3.66
CA ARG A 18 16.44 -13.62 -4.89
C ARG A 18 17.00 -12.21 -4.74
N PRO A 19 18.32 -11.98 -4.90
CA PRO A 19 18.86 -10.64 -4.96
C PRO A 19 18.63 -10.01 -6.33
N ARG A 20 18.25 -8.72 -6.29
CA ARG A 20 18.57 -7.60 -7.21
C ARG A 20 18.15 -7.63 -8.68
N ALA A 21 17.74 -6.43 -9.12
CA ALA A 21 17.63 -5.90 -10.48
C ALA A 21 16.32 -6.14 -11.22
N GLN A 22 15.43 -5.15 -11.14
CA GLN A 22 14.79 -4.57 -12.33
C GLN A 22 14.35 -3.15 -12.00
N MET A 23 15.15 -2.18 -12.43
CA MET A 23 14.80 -0.77 -12.50
C MET A 23 15.29 -0.25 -13.85
N LEU A 24 14.52 0.68 -14.42
CA LEU A 24 14.78 1.53 -15.58
C LEU A 24 14.11 1.13 -16.91
N ALA A 25 12.82 1.47 -17.06
CA ALA A 25 12.23 1.80 -18.36
C ALA A 25 10.85 2.49 -18.20
N MET A 26 10.78 3.74 -17.72
CA MET A 26 9.57 4.60 -17.87
C MET A 26 9.89 6.11 -17.95
N LEU A 27 11.10 6.50 -18.37
CA LEU A 27 11.43 7.90 -18.63
C LEU A 27 11.83 8.06 -20.10
N GLY A 28 10.83 8.16 -20.98
CA GLY A 28 11.01 8.48 -22.39
C GLY A 28 9.80 9.29 -22.87
N GLY A 29 9.99 10.61 -23.01
CA GLY A 29 8.96 11.59 -23.29
C GLY A 29 8.33 11.51 -24.69
N GLY A 30 7.18 12.17 -24.82
CA GLY A 30 6.48 12.42 -26.07
C GLY A 30 5.32 13.38 -25.83
N SER A 31 5.56 14.66 -26.09
CA SER A 31 4.57 15.74 -26.06
C SER A 31 3.47 15.53 -27.11
N ALA A 32 2.19 15.64 -26.71
CA ALA A 32 1.09 15.84 -27.64
C ALA A 32 0.11 16.89 -27.08
N GLN A 33 -0.25 17.81 -27.97
CA GLN A 33 -0.94 19.08 -27.72
C GLN A 33 -2.40 18.91 -27.29
N ALA A 34 -2.86 19.85 -26.47
CA ALA A 34 -4.23 20.00 -26.03
C ALA A 34 -5.12 20.55 -27.16
N ALA A 35 -6.29 19.95 -27.34
CA ALA A 35 -7.42 20.55 -28.05
C ALA A 35 -8.62 20.55 -27.10
N GLY A 36 -9.20 21.73 -26.91
CA GLY A 36 -10.25 22.00 -25.93
C GLY A 36 -11.58 21.34 -26.28
N VAL A 37 -12.40 21.11 -25.24
CA VAL A 37 -13.82 20.82 -25.39
C VAL A 37 -14.62 21.59 -24.34
N HIS A 38 -15.69 22.20 -24.86
CA HIS A 38 -16.71 23.01 -24.22
C HIS A 38 -17.27 22.45 -22.91
N VAL A 39 -17.57 23.40 -22.01
CA VAL A 39 -18.32 23.21 -20.77
C VAL A 39 -19.81 23.24 -21.09
N GLY A 40 -20.47 22.09 -21.01
CA GLY A 40 -21.93 21.95 -21.06
C GLY A 40 -22.42 21.29 -19.78
N GLY A 41 -23.16 22.04 -18.95
CA GLY A 41 -23.55 21.62 -17.61
C GLY A 41 -24.57 20.48 -17.58
N MET A 42 -24.43 19.60 -16.59
CA MET A 42 -25.52 18.73 -16.11
C MET A 42 -25.37 18.49 -14.61
N SER A 43 -26.06 19.31 -13.82
CA SER A 43 -26.32 19.04 -12.40
C SER A 43 -27.41 17.97 -12.31
N GLY A 44 -27.02 16.71 -12.06
CA GLY A 44 -28.00 15.62 -11.87
C GLY A 44 -27.52 14.20 -12.19
N CYS A 45 -26.38 13.75 -11.67
CA CYS A 45 -25.99 12.32 -11.83
C CYS A 45 -25.20 11.68 -10.67
N LEU A 46 -24.93 12.39 -9.57
CA LEU A 46 -24.02 11.89 -8.52
C LEU A 46 -24.62 10.79 -7.62
N CYS A 47 -25.95 10.72 -7.47
CA CYS A 47 -26.60 9.74 -6.57
C CYS A 47 -26.69 8.32 -7.16
N ARG A 48 -26.76 8.19 -8.50
CA ARG A 48 -26.92 6.89 -9.18
C ARG A 48 -25.62 6.07 -9.19
N SER A 49 -24.46 6.74 -9.34
CA SER A 49 -23.16 6.08 -9.40
C SER A 49 -22.76 5.42 -8.07
N VAL A 50 -23.00 6.08 -6.94
CA VAL A 50 -22.69 5.54 -5.60
C VAL A 50 -23.59 4.36 -5.23
N ALA A 51 -24.88 4.41 -5.57
CA ALA A 51 -25.81 3.31 -5.32
C ALA A 51 -25.47 2.07 -6.17
N ALA A 52 -25.11 2.27 -7.46
CA ALA A 52 -24.64 1.20 -8.32
C ALA A 52 -23.31 0.60 -7.85
N ALA A 53 -22.36 1.44 -7.40
CA ALA A 53 -21.10 1.00 -6.80
C ALA A 53 -21.33 0.19 -5.52
N ARG A 54 -22.25 0.64 -4.65
CA ARG A 54 -22.67 -0.11 -3.44
C ARG A 54 -23.21 -1.49 -3.79
N SER A 55 -24.09 -1.59 -4.78
CA SER A 55 -24.65 -2.87 -5.25
C SER A 55 -23.57 -3.79 -5.80
N LYS A 56 -22.62 -3.25 -6.60
CA LYS A 56 -21.53 -4.03 -7.20
C LYS A 56 -20.51 -4.51 -6.17
N VAL A 57 -20.08 -3.64 -5.24
CA VAL A 57 -19.23 -4.01 -4.10
C VAL A 57 -19.91 -5.06 -3.21
N ALA A 58 -21.20 -4.89 -2.92
CA ALA A 58 -21.99 -5.87 -2.16
C ALA A 58 -22.18 -7.20 -2.89
N SER A 59 -22.07 -7.23 -4.23
CA SER A 59 -22.12 -8.48 -5.00
C SER A 59 -20.76 -9.21 -5.04
N LEU A 60 -19.64 -8.48 -4.93
CA LEU A 60 -18.30 -9.08 -4.88
C LEU A 60 -17.98 -9.76 -3.55
N SER A 61 -18.65 -9.37 -2.47
CA SER A 61 -18.57 -10.09 -1.19
C SER A 61 -19.14 -11.51 -1.21
N LYS A 62 -19.75 -11.95 -2.33
CA LYS A 62 -20.29 -13.30 -2.51
C LYS A 62 -19.33 -14.32 -3.16
N ARG A 63 -18.09 -13.97 -3.53
CA ARG A 63 -17.17 -14.94 -4.16
C ARG A 63 -16.43 -15.83 -3.14
N ALA A 64 -16.66 -17.15 -3.30
CA ALA A 64 -16.01 -18.34 -2.72
C ALA A 64 -15.90 -18.47 -1.18
N LYS A 65 -16.33 -19.63 -0.66
CA LYS A 65 -16.24 -20.00 0.77
C LYS A 65 -14.77 -20.09 1.21
N VAL A 66 -14.26 -19.01 1.79
CA VAL A 66 -12.99 -18.97 2.51
C VAL A 66 -13.19 -19.60 3.90
N SER A 67 -12.45 -20.67 4.21
CA SER A 67 -12.41 -21.22 5.57
C SER A 67 -11.64 -20.26 6.50
N GLY A 68 -12.33 -19.65 7.47
CA GLY A 68 -11.74 -18.72 8.43
C GLY A 68 -12.76 -17.84 9.16
N GLY A 69 -12.38 -17.25 10.29
CA GLY A 69 -13.15 -16.21 10.99
C GLY A 69 -13.28 -14.92 10.19
N ARG A 70 -14.05 -13.95 10.70
CA ARG A 70 -14.06 -12.58 10.14
C ARG A 70 -12.77 -11.90 10.59
N LEU A 71 -11.97 -11.41 9.66
CA LEU A 71 -10.80 -10.59 9.94
C LEU A 71 -11.24 -9.18 10.32
N GLU A 72 -10.53 -8.63 11.29
CA GLU A 72 -10.80 -7.33 11.90
C GLU A 72 -9.66 -6.35 11.57
N PHE A 73 -10.01 -5.07 11.58
CA PHE A 73 -9.06 -3.99 11.41
C PHE A 73 -8.02 -4.01 12.53
N ILE A 74 -6.74 -3.92 12.14
CA ILE A 74 -5.63 -3.80 13.08
C ILE A 74 -5.21 -2.33 13.13
N PRO A 75 -5.26 -1.65 14.30
CA PRO A 75 -4.83 -0.27 14.38
C PRO A 75 -3.39 -0.08 13.86
N PRO A 76 -3.09 0.97 13.07
CA PRO A 76 -1.81 1.04 12.39
C PRO A 76 -0.62 1.22 13.34
N GLN A 77 0.53 0.71 12.93
CA GLN A 77 1.83 1.09 13.48
C GLN A 77 2.18 2.52 13.06
N ILE A 78 2.57 3.37 14.02
CA ILE A 78 2.78 4.81 13.81
C ILE A 78 4.28 5.14 13.89
N PRO A 79 4.89 5.65 12.80
CA PRO A 79 6.29 6.03 12.82
C PRO A 79 6.59 7.17 13.81
N THR A 80 7.68 7.03 14.57
CA THR A 80 8.21 8.10 15.42
C THR A 80 9.04 9.08 14.58
N ARG A 81 8.87 10.39 14.83
CA ARG A 81 9.67 11.42 14.16
C ARG A 81 11.09 11.40 14.72
N VAL A 82 12.08 11.45 13.82
CA VAL A 82 13.49 11.63 14.14
C VAL A 82 14.08 12.72 13.25
N GLU A 83 15.22 13.28 13.64
CA GLU A 83 15.87 14.36 12.89
C GLU A 83 16.48 13.86 11.58
N ARG A 84 17.15 12.71 11.61
CA ARG A 84 17.82 12.09 10.45
C ARG A 84 17.43 10.63 10.32
N PRO A 85 17.38 10.07 9.10
CA PRO A 85 17.25 8.63 8.92
C PRO A 85 18.37 7.89 9.68
N PRO A 86 18.08 6.74 10.32
CA PRO A 86 19.13 5.93 10.93
C PRO A 86 20.10 5.42 9.86
N GLU A 87 21.37 5.34 10.25
CA GLU A 87 22.43 4.74 9.44
C GLU A 87 22.74 3.32 9.94
N GLY A 88 23.44 2.55 9.10
CA GLY A 88 23.91 1.21 9.44
C GLY A 88 22.96 0.06 9.07
N GLU A 89 23.40 -1.14 9.36
CA GLU A 89 22.70 -2.38 8.99
C GLU A 89 21.39 -2.57 9.77
N GLY A 90 20.51 -3.40 9.20
CA GLY A 90 19.25 -3.78 9.84
C GLY A 90 18.10 -2.79 9.63
N TRP A 91 18.27 -1.78 8.78
CA TRP A 91 17.23 -0.86 8.35
C TRP A 91 16.94 -1.00 6.86
N VAL A 92 15.67 -0.82 6.50
CA VAL A 92 15.23 -0.54 5.13
C VAL A 92 14.52 0.79 5.09
N HIS A 93 14.59 1.46 3.96
CA HIS A 93 14.03 2.79 3.80
C HIS A 93 13.02 2.82 2.66
N GLU A 94 11.93 3.54 2.86
CA GLU A 94 10.86 3.74 1.89
C GLU A 94 10.58 5.23 1.71
N VAL A 95 10.19 5.64 0.50
CA VAL A 95 9.62 6.97 0.28
C VAL A 95 8.31 7.05 1.07
N LYS A 96 8.14 8.08 1.89
CA LYS A 96 6.82 8.35 2.46
C LYS A 96 5.89 8.78 1.34
N LEU A 97 4.88 7.96 1.07
CA LEU A 97 3.76 8.35 0.22
C LEU A 97 2.91 9.40 0.93
N ASP A 98 2.46 10.40 0.18
CA ASP A 98 1.50 11.37 0.68
C ASP A 98 0.10 10.99 0.22
N GLY A 99 -0.67 10.46 1.16
CA GLY A 99 -2.00 9.95 0.89
C GLY A 99 -2.74 9.63 2.17
N TYR A 100 -3.74 8.76 2.05
CA TYR A 100 -4.56 8.32 3.18
C TYR A 100 -4.27 6.85 3.50
N ARG A 101 -3.63 6.62 4.65
CA ARG A 101 -3.38 5.31 5.24
C ARG A 101 -4.65 4.45 5.25
N THR A 102 -4.56 3.29 4.63
CA THR A 102 -5.69 2.39 4.38
C THR A 102 -5.28 0.94 4.60
N GLN A 103 -6.20 0.14 5.14
CA GLN A 103 -6.03 -1.29 5.30
C GLN A 103 -7.04 -2.03 4.43
N ILE A 104 -6.57 -2.89 3.52
CA ILE A 104 -7.41 -3.81 2.75
C ILE A 104 -7.55 -5.10 3.55
N ILE A 105 -8.79 -5.52 3.79
CA ILE A 105 -9.12 -6.80 4.42
C ILE A 105 -9.87 -7.66 3.41
N ILE A 106 -9.36 -8.86 3.19
CA ILE A 106 -9.93 -9.88 2.31
C ILE A 106 -10.25 -11.10 3.18
N ASP A 107 -11.50 -11.50 3.21
CA ASP A 107 -11.93 -12.74 3.86
C ASP A 107 -13.29 -13.23 3.33
N LYS A 108 -13.95 -14.13 4.07
CA LYS A 108 -15.30 -14.63 3.75
C LYS A 108 -16.37 -13.54 3.64
N GLY A 109 -16.12 -12.35 4.18
CA GLY A 109 -17.02 -11.19 4.09
C GLY A 109 -16.77 -10.33 2.85
N GLY A 110 -15.84 -10.74 1.98
CA GLY A 110 -15.41 -9.98 0.82
C GLY A 110 -14.26 -9.01 1.12
N VAL A 111 -14.10 -8.06 0.20
CA VAL A 111 -13.08 -7.01 0.27
C VAL A 111 -13.63 -5.81 1.03
N ARG A 112 -12.90 -5.37 2.06
CA ARG A 112 -13.22 -4.18 2.87
C ARG A 112 -12.00 -3.28 2.98
N LEU A 113 -12.19 -1.97 2.85
CA LEU A 113 -11.12 -0.99 2.98
C LEU A 113 -11.39 -0.08 4.17
N TYR A 114 -10.47 -0.05 5.12
CA TYR A 114 -10.58 0.73 6.34
C TYR A 114 -9.57 1.88 6.32
N SER A 115 -10.01 3.09 6.68
CA SER A 115 -9.08 4.20 6.90
C SER A 115 -8.20 3.96 8.13
N LYS A 116 -7.18 4.81 8.32
CA LYS A 116 -6.30 4.83 9.51
C LYS A 116 -7.02 4.66 10.85
N ASN A 117 -8.24 5.18 10.97
CA ASN A 117 -9.02 5.19 12.22
C ASN A 117 -10.11 4.12 12.25
N GLY A 118 -10.02 3.09 11.40
CA GLY A 118 -10.97 1.97 11.38
C GLY A 118 -12.33 2.28 10.77
N ARG A 119 -12.48 3.37 10.01
CA ARG A 119 -13.74 3.68 9.32
C ARG A 119 -13.81 2.90 8.01
N ASP A 120 -14.92 2.21 7.77
CA ASP A 120 -15.15 1.49 6.51
C ASP A 120 -15.38 2.48 5.36
N TRP A 121 -14.44 2.52 4.43
CA TRP A 121 -14.41 3.38 3.25
C TRP A 121 -14.54 2.60 1.95
N THR A 122 -14.96 1.33 2.01
CA THR A 122 -15.08 0.43 0.86
C THR A 122 -15.91 1.05 -0.28
N THR A 123 -16.98 1.78 0.06
CA THR A 123 -17.84 2.46 -0.94
C THR A 123 -17.19 3.68 -1.59
N LYS A 124 -16.31 4.38 -0.88
CA LYS A 124 -15.55 5.51 -1.41
C LYS A 124 -14.41 5.02 -2.30
N TYR A 125 -13.78 3.92 -1.89
CA TYR A 125 -12.69 3.27 -2.61
C TYR A 125 -13.16 2.16 -3.54
N TRP A 126 -14.38 2.27 -4.09
CA TRP A 126 -14.99 1.19 -4.86
C TRP A 126 -14.10 0.68 -6.01
N PRO A 127 -13.37 1.52 -6.78
CA PRO A 127 -12.55 0.99 -7.89
C PRO A 127 -11.40 0.12 -7.40
N ILE A 128 -10.80 0.47 -6.24
CA ILE A 128 -9.79 -0.36 -5.60
C ILE A 128 -10.45 -1.66 -5.13
N ALA A 129 -11.60 -1.60 -4.46
CA ALA A 129 -12.32 -2.79 -3.99
C ALA A 129 -12.68 -3.77 -5.12
N LEU A 130 -13.06 -3.27 -6.31
CA LEU A 130 -13.34 -4.11 -7.47
C LEU A 130 -12.07 -4.72 -8.08
N ALA A 131 -10.92 -4.06 -7.95
CA ALA A 131 -9.67 -4.48 -8.55
C ALA A 131 -8.86 -5.47 -7.68
N VAL A 132 -9.31 -5.77 -6.46
CA VAL A 132 -8.68 -6.78 -5.60
C VAL A 132 -8.96 -8.18 -6.15
N GLU A 133 -8.04 -8.66 -7.00
CA GLU A 133 -8.00 -10.03 -7.51
C GLU A 133 -6.70 -10.75 -7.09
N LEU A 134 -6.34 -10.65 -5.81
CA LEU A 134 -5.09 -11.19 -5.29
C LEU A 134 -5.18 -12.72 -5.08
N PRO A 135 -4.09 -13.49 -5.32
CA PRO A 135 -4.07 -14.94 -5.19
C PRO A 135 -3.99 -15.41 -3.72
N CYS A 136 -4.98 -15.03 -2.92
CA CYS A 136 -5.13 -15.43 -1.52
C CYS A 136 -6.60 -15.72 -1.17
N ARG A 137 -6.79 -16.52 -0.11
CA ARG A 137 -8.10 -16.74 0.51
C ARG A 137 -8.43 -15.64 1.51
N SER A 138 -7.44 -15.20 2.28
CA SER A 138 -7.63 -14.10 3.22
C SER A 138 -6.36 -13.31 3.48
N ALA A 139 -6.49 -12.00 3.63
CA ALA A 139 -5.36 -11.13 3.88
C ALA A 139 -5.76 -9.86 4.65
N ILE A 140 -4.80 -9.31 5.38
CA ILE A 140 -4.85 -7.93 5.89
C ILE A 140 -3.60 -7.24 5.34
N ILE A 141 -3.80 -6.24 4.48
CA ILE A 141 -2.72 -5.52 3.79
C ILE A 141 -2.78 -4.06 4.24
N ASP A 142 -1.63 -3.52 4.64
CA ASP A 142 -1.49 -2.13 5.09
C ASP A 142 -0.79 -1.33 3.98
N GLY A 143 -1.39 -0.21 3.60
CA GLY A 143 -0.95 0.61 2.47
C GLY A 143 -1.43 2.04 2.54
N GLU A 144 -1.15 2.80 1.49
CA GLU A 144 -1.57 4.18 1.32
C GLU A 144 -2.48 4.30 0.10
N VAL A 145 -3.61 5.00 0.21
CA VAL A 145 -4.37 5.41 -0.97
C VAL A 145 -3.86 6.76 -1.45
N ILE A 146 -3.49 6.84 -2.72
CA ILE A 146 -2.94 8.03 -3.37
C ILE A 146 -3.70 8.33 -4.67
N VAL A 147 -3.46 9.52 -5.21
CA VAL A 147 -3.66 9.83 -6.63
C VAL A 147 -2.28 9.90 -7.27
N PRO A 148 -1.94 9.05 -8.26
CA PRO A 148 -0.70 9.18 -9.00
C PRO A 148 -0.67 10.51 -9.77
N GLY A 149 0.41 11.28 -9.65
CA GLY A 149 0.67 12.48 -10.45
C GLY A 149 1.42 12.16 -11.76
N GLU A 150 1.70 13.20 -12.57
CA GLU A 150 2.25 13.10 -13.94
C GLU A 150 3.64 12.40 -14.04
N GLN A 151 4.31 12.14 -12.92
CA GLN A 151 5.62 11.49 -12.84
C GLN A 151 5.65 10.35 -11.80
N GLY A 152 4.49 9.84 -11.39
CA GLY A 152 4.37 8.79 -10.36
C GLY A 152 4.42 9.28 -8.92
N ALA A 153 4.82 10.53 -8.67
CA ALA A 153 4.72 11.17 -7.36
C ALA A 153 3.24 11.42 -7.00
N PRO A 154 2.79 11.20 -5.74
CA PRO A 154 1.41 11.44 -5.34
C PRO A 154 0.97 12.91 -5.50
N ASP A 155 -0.21 13.14 -6.06
CA ASP A 155 -0.91 14.42 -6.07
C ASP A 155 -1.82 14.52 -4.85
N CYS A 156 -1.26 14.99 -3.73
CA CYS A 156 -1.97 15.12 -2.46
C CYS A 156 -3.15 16.12 -2.52
N PRO A 157 -3.01 17.32 -3.13
CA PRO A 157 -4.14 18.24 -3.30
C PRO A 157 -5.32 17.62 -4.05
N ALA A 158 -5.08 16.78 -5.06
CA ALA A 158 -6.14 16.12 -5.81
C ALA A 158 -6.80 14.94 -5.06
N LEU A 159 -6.19 14.40 -4.00
CA LEU A 159 -6.66 13.18 -3.35
C LEU A 159 -8.06 13.34 -2.77
N GLU A 160 -8.33 14.40 -2.02
CA GLU A 160 -9.66 14.59 -1.41
C GLU A 160 -10.74 14.72 -2.48
N ALA A 161 -10.49 15.51 -3.53
CA ALA A 161 -11.40 15.65 -4.67
C ALA A 161 -11.62 14.30 -5.38
N ALA A 162 -10.57 13.52 -5.59
CA ALA A 162 -10.67 12.21 -6.22
C ALA A 162 -11.49 11.22 -5.39
N ILE A 163 -11.36 11.23 -4.06
CA ILE A 163 -12.14 10.35 -3.17
C ILE A 163 -13.64 10.54 -3.36
N TRP A 164 -14.08 11.78 -3.60
CA TRP A 164 -15.51 12.11 -3.70
C TRP A 164 -16.04 12.14 -5.12
N ASN A 165 -15.23 12.59 -6.08
CA ASN A 165 -15.71 12.90 -7.44
C ASN A 165 -15.09 12.00 -8.52
N GLU A 166 -13.86 11.54 -8.33
CA GLU A 166 -13.09 10.79 -9.34
C GLU A 166 -12.37 9.57 -8.75
N PRO A 167 -13.08 8.65 -8.07
CA PRO A 167 -12.45 7.55 -7.33
C PRO A 167 -11.69 6.59 -8.26
N SER A 168 -11.96 6.63 -9.56
CA SER A 168 -11.23 5.90 -10.60
C SER A 168 -9.76 6.33 -10.73
N ARG A 169 -9.36 7.49 -10.19
CA ARG A 169 -7.96 7.93 -10.13
C ARG A 169 -7.19 7.34 -8.96
N LEU A 170 -7.89 6.79 -7.96
CA LEU A 170 -7.27 6.27 -6.76
C LEU A 170 -6.44 5.02 -7.05
N VAL A 171 -5.31 4.92 -6.38
CA VAL A 171 -4.42 3.75 -6.35
C VAL A 171 -4.10 3.43 -4.90
N PHE A 172 -4.08 2.15 -4.56
CA PHE A 172 -3.58 1.66 -3.28
C PHE A 172 -2.15 1.17 -3.43
N VAL A 173 -1.25 1.68 -2.60
CA VAL A 173 0.16 1.28 -2.59
C VAL A 173 0.46 0.60 -1.26
N ALA A 174 0.66 -0.72 -1.32
CA ALA A 174 0.86 -1.60 -0.18
C ALA A 174 2.32 -1.58 0.30
N PHE A 175 2.57 -1.40 1.59
CA PHE A 175 3.92 -1.46 2.16
C PHE A 175 4.09 -2.54 3.25
N ASP A 176 3.02 -3.15 3.78
CA ASP A 176 3.09 -4.26 4.73
C ASP A 176 1.90 -5.23 4.60
N ILE A 177 2.05 -6.44 5.14
CA ILE A 177 1.01 -7.48 5.21
C ILE A 177 0.97 -8.07 6.62
N LEU A 178 -0.20 -8.07 7.22
CA LEU A 178 -0.41 -8.39 8.64
C LEU A 178 -1.01 -9.80 8.83
N HIS A 179 -1.70 -10.29 7.80
CA HIS A 179 -2.30 -11.61 7.80
C HIS A 179 -2.32 -12.18 6.38
N LEU A 180 -2.11 -13.49 6.23
CA LEU A 180 -2.24 -14.21 4.97
C LEU A 180 -2.73 -15.65 5.19
N ASP A 181 -3.82 -16.02 4.55
CA ASP A 181 -4.36 -17.39 4.45
C ASP A 181 -4.50 -18.15 5.78
N GLY A 182 -4.97 -17.43 6.80
CA GLY A 182 -5.22 -17.94 8.15
C GLY A 182 -4.03 -17.78 9.10
N ARG A 183 -2.95 -17.14 8.65
CA ARG A 183 -1.76 -16.89 9.47
C ARG A 183 -1.64 -15.43 9.82
N ASN A 184 -1.50 -15.15 11.11
CA ASN A 184 -1.08 -13.85 11.59
C ASN A 184 0.42 -13.67 11.32
N LEU A 185 0.78 -12.64 10.54
CA LEU A 185 2.16 -12.33 10.16
C LEU A 185 2.77 -11.22 11.03
N THR A 186 2.00 -10.54 11.89
CA THR A 186 2.48 -9.43 12.73
C THR A 186 3.65 -9.79 13.64
N SER A 187 3.79 -11.05 14.03
CA SER A 187 4.89 -11.54 14.85
C SER A 187 6.18 -11.83 14.06
N LEU A 188 6.12 -11.85 12.74
CA LEU A 188 7.26 -12.12 11.87
C LEU A 188 8.14 -10.86 11.68
N PRO A 189 9.44 -11.04 11.39
CA PRO A 189 10.31 -9.96 10.93
C PRO A 189 9.75 -9.20 9.73
N LEU A 190 10.00 -7.89 9.64
CA LEU A 190 9.55 -7.03 8.55
C LEU A 190 9.90 -7.60 7.17
N LEU A 191 11.14 -8.06 6.97
CA LEU A 191 11.56 -8.58 5.67
C LEU A 191 10.75 -9.82 5.24
N ARG A 192 10.32 -10.66 6.19
CA ARG A 192 9.44 -11.81 5.90
C ARG A 192 8.04 -11.36 5.50
N ARG A 193 7.51 -10.32 6.14
CA ARG A 193 6.22 -9.72 5.74
C ARG A 193 6.32 -9.08 4.36
N LYS A 194 7.37 -8.30 4.09
CA LYS A 194 7.62 -7.72 2.77
C LYS A 194 7.76 -8.75 1.67
N GLN A 195 8.47 -9.85 1.92
CA GLN A 195 8.57 -10.95 0.97
C GLN A 195 7.21 -11.58 0.67
N ALA A 196 6.38 -11.82 1.70
CA ALA A 196 5.02 -12.32 1.51
C ALA A 196 4.14 -11.33 0.72
N LEU A 197 4.27 -10.03 1.00
CA LEU A 197 3.54 -8.98 0.28
C LEU A 197 3.97 -8.89 -1.19
N TRP A 198 5.28 -8.93 -1.45
CA TRP A 198 5.86 -8.91 -2.79
C TRP A 198 5.32 -10.06 -3.65
N GLN A 199 5.17 -11.25 -3.07
CA GLN A 199 4.62 -12.40 -3.79
C GLN A 199 3.11 -12.32 -4.03
N LEU A 200 2.40 -11.45 -3.30
CA LEU A 200 0.95 -11.35 -3.35
C LEU A 200 0.47 -10.26 -4.30
N VAL A 201 1.15 -9.12 -4.35
CA VAL A 201 0.69 -7.90 -5.05
C VAL A 201 1.47 -7.68 -6.35
N GLU A 202 0.80 -7.16 -7.36
CA GLU A 202 1.40 -6.80 -8.64
C GLU A 202 2.52 -5.75 -8.48
N HIS A 203 3.54 -5.87 -9.34
CA HIS A 203 4.61 -4.89 -9.47
C HIS A 203 4.29 -3.97 -10.65
N GLY A 204 4.07 -2.68 -10.39
CA GLY A 204 3.90 -1.67 -11.45
C GLY A 204 2.47 -1.15 -11.60
N LEU A 205 2.02 -0.98 -12.85
CA LEU A 205 0.84 -0.19 -13.21
C LEU A 205 -0.46 -0.96 -12.94
N GLY A 206 -1.01 -0.77 -11.75
CA GLY A 206 -2.30 -1.33 -11.34
C GLY A 206 -2.99 -0.50 -10.26
N LYS A 207 -4.17 -0.93 -9.83
CA LYS A 207 -4.89 -0.30 -8.70
C LYS A 207 -4.33 -0.68 -7.33
N ILE A 208 -3.53 -1.74 -7.28
CA ILE A 208 -2.89 -2.27 -6.08
C ILE A 208 -1.42 -2.45 -6.43
N GLN A 209 -0.56 -1.65 -5.83
CA GLN A 209 0.85 -1.59 -6.17
C GLN A 209 1.70 -1.90 -4.94
N TYR A 210 2.89 -2.45 -5.16
CA TYR A 210 3.86 -2.64 -4.08
C TYR A 210 4.70 -1.38 -3.82
N SER A 211 4.90 -1.02 -2.56
CA SER A 211 5.83 0.03 -2.13
C SER A 211 7.25 -0.53 -2.01
N GLU A 212 8.11 -0.08 -2.92
CA GLU A 212 9.53 -0.41 -2.91
C GLU A 212 10.24 0.07 -1.64
N HIS A 213 11.25 -0.69 -1.25
CA HIS A 213 12.14 -0.36 -0.16
C HIS A 213 13.59 -0.51 -0.60
N PHE A 214 14.46 0.23 0.05
CA PHE A 214 15.87 0.31 -0.28
C PHE A 214 16.72 -0.05 0.93
N GLU A 215 17.78 -0.80 0.70
CA GLU A 215 18.80 -1.15 1.69
C GLU A 215 20.03 -0.25 1.52
N GLY A 216 20.71 0.05 2.62
CA GLY A 216 21.93 0.86 2.62
C GLY A 216 21.68 2.31 3.02
N ASN A 217 22.57 3.22 2.64
CA ASN A 217 22.51 4.61 3.09
C ASN A 217 21.30 5.33 2.48
N ALA A 218 20.31 5.65 3.31
CA ALA A 218 19.09 6.35 2.92
C ALA A 218 19.39 7.65 2.15
N LEU A 219 20.32 8.48 2.64
CA LEU A 219 20.61 9.77 2.01
C LEU A 219 21.16 9.60 0.59
N ALA A 220 22.08 8.65 0.38
CA ALA A 220 22.61 8.37 -0.95
C ALA A 220 21.54 7.85 -1.92
N ILE A 221 20.63 7.01 -1.43
CA ILE A 221 19.54 6.43 -2.23
C ILE A 221 18.55 7.51 -2.64
N PHE A 222 18.09 8.34 -1.69
CA PHE A 222 17.05 9.33 -1.95
C PHE A 222 17.57 10.60 -2.62
N ARG A 223 18.89 10.88 -2.58
CA ARG A 223 19.51 11.89 -3.47
C ARG A 223 19.32 11.55 -4.96
N ALA A 224 19.22 10.27 -5.30
CA ALA A 224 19.01 9.82 -6.67
C ALA A 224 17.52 9.83 -7.09
N ILE A 225 16.60 10.07 -6.15
CA ILE A 225 15.16 10.11 -6.42
C ILE A 225 14.70 11.56 -6.34
N ASP A 226 14.26 12.10 -7.48
CA ASP A 226 13.76 13.48 -7.54
C ASP A 226 12.55 13.66 -6.60
N LYS A 227 12.54 14.74 -5.81
CA LYS A 227 11.41 15.18 -4.95
C LYS A 227 11.03 14.29 -3.75
N VAL A 228 11.97 13.62 -3.08
CA VAL A 228 11.67 12.92 -1.82
C VAL A 228 11.78 13.86 -0.61
N GLU A 229 10.64 14.17 0.01
CA GLU A 229 10.61 15.04 1.20
C GLU A 229 10.75 14.30 2.53
N ILE A 230 10.20 13.07 2.63
CA ILE A 230 10.15 12.33 3.89
C ILE A 230 10.49 10.86 3.64
N ILE A 231 11.36 10.33 4.49
CA ILE A 231 11.82 8.94 4.45
C ILE A 231 11.20 8.19 5.63
N ILE A 232 10.66 7.00 5.37
CA ILE A 232 10.25 6.05 6.41
C ILE A 232 11.31 4.96 6.53
N SER A 233 11.97 4.88 7.68
CA SER A 233 12.98 3.86 7.96
C SER A 233 12.39 2.81 8.88
N LYS A 234 12.55 1.52 8.52
CA LYS A 234 11.94 0.41 9.23
C LYS A 234 12.99 -0.65 9.59
N ARG A 235 12.98 -1.12 10.84
CA ARG A 235 13.84 -2.24 11.30
C ARG A 235 13.46 -3.53 10.60
N THR A 236 14.43 -4.14 9.91
CA THR A 236 14.29 -5.38 9.13
C THR A 236 13.80 -6.59 9.95
N ASP A 237 14.21 -6.66 11.21
CA ASP A 237 13.90 -7.72 12.18
C ASP A 237 12.63 -7.46 13.00
N SER A 238 12.01 -6.28 12.83
CA SER A 238 10.93 -5.85 13.72
C SER A 238 9.59 -6.52 13.44
N ARG A 239 8.87 -6.79 14.51
CA ARG A 239 7.45 -7.18 14.50
C ARG A 239 6.57 -5.97 14.19
N TYR A 240 5.38 -6.22 13.67
CA TYR A 240 4.35 -5.19 13.54
C TYR A 240 3.66 -4.97 14.90
N ARG A 241 3.56 -3.72 15.34
CA ARG A 241 2.85 -3.33 16.56
C ARG A 241 2.05 -2.05 16.35
N SER A 242 0.76 -2.12 16.66
CA SER A 242 -0.14 -0.97 16.66
C SER A 242 0.35 0.13 17.59
N GLY A 243 0.11 1.39 17.20
CA GLY A 243 0.49 2.57 17.98
C GLY A 243 1.91 3.08 17.71
N PRO A 244 2.41 4.00 18.54
CA PRO A 244 3.76 4.58 18.38
C PRO A 244 4.85 3.50 18.34
N SER A 245 5.82 3.68 17.44
CA SER A 245 6.87 2.70 17.19
C SER A 245 8.25 3.33 17.21
N ASN A 246 9.20 2.64 17.82
CA ASN A 246 10.64 2.93 17.71
C ASN A 246 11.34 2.15 16.59
N THR A 247 10.62 1.25 15.91
CA THR A 247 11.12 0.42 14.81
C THR A 247 10.71 0.97 13.45
N TRP A 248 9.75 1.89 13.41
CA TRP A 248 9.39 2.69 12.25
C TRP A 248 9.69 4.14 12.58
N LEU A 249 10.57 4.75 11.82
CA LEU A 249 11.03 6.12 12.02
C LEU A 249 10.70 6.95 10.78
N LYS A 250 10.30 8.21 10.98
CA LYS A 250 10.13 9.18 9.89
C LYS A 250 11.08 10.35 10.07
N ALA A 251 11.82 10.67 9.01
CA ALA A 251 12.73 11.80 8.98
C ALA A 251 12.41 12.66 7.76
N LYS A 252 12.43 13.98 7.91
CA LYS A 252 12.39 14.88 6.77
C LYS A 252 13.75 14.83 6.09
N TYR A 253 13.76 14.72 4.78
CA TYR A 253 14.95 14.89 3.98
C TYR A 253 15.27 16.40 3.91
N PHE A 254 16.47 16.75 4.29
CA PHE A 254 17.02 18.09 4.11
C PHE A 254 18.27 17.94 3.25
N GLU A 255 18.31 18.66 2.14
CA GLU A 255 19.57 18.89 1.45
C GLU A 255 20.37 19.84 2.34
N GLU A 256 21.47 19.37 2.93
CA GLU A 256 22.44 20.30 3.52
C GLU A 256 22.96 21.15 2.36
N ALA A 257 22.61 22.43 2.36
CA ALA A 257 23.24 23.41 1.48
C ALA A 257 24.74 23.32 1.74
N GLY A 258 25.49 22.85 0.74
CA GLY A 258 26.93 22.63 0.86
C GLY A 258 27.64 23.88 1.39
N SER A 259 28.45 23.65 2.43
CA SER A 259 29.53 24.56 2.83
C SER A 259 30.64 24.58 1.78
#